data_AF-A0A2P6FAJ5-F1
#
_entry.id   AF-A0A2P6FAJ5-F1
#
_cell.length_a   1.000
_cell.length_b   1.000
_cell.length_c   1.000
_cell.angle_alpha   90.00
_cell.angle_beta   90.00
_cell.angle_gamma   90.00
#
_symmetry.space_group_name_H-M   'P 1'
#
loop_
_entity.id
_entity.type
_entity.pdbx_description
1 polymer ?
#
loop_
_entity_poly.entity_id
_entity_poly.type
_entity_poly.pdbx_seq_one_letter_code
_entity_poly.pdbx_strand_id
1 'polypeptide(L)'
;MKKNKKKWKKIIYAINIKLFLLDICLIIFIILILYFSFCNISNIVIQPTSVTDNKQINEIIKNTDLGEFITNNLSKPAEQQIKDKLKELNPQLDITKINVTHITNNSATITSNDENIYTKNVIVNYTVSISSINW
;
A
#
# COMPACT_ATOMS: atom_id res chain seq x y z
N MET A 1 41.20 -21.86 68.00
CA MET A 1 40.65 -22.66 66.86
C MET A 1 39.27 -22.23 66.33
N LYS A 2 38.28 -21.83 67.16
CA LYS A 2 36.90 -21.51 66.69
C LYS A 2 36.78 -20.28 65.75
N LYS A 3 37.65 -19.27 65.88
CA LYS A 3 37.61 -18.00 65.11
C LYS A 3 37.82 -18.21 63.59
N ASN A 4 38.73 -19.12 63.22
CA ASN A 4 38.98 -19.46 61.81
C ASN A 4 37.78 -20.16 61.16
N LYS A 5 37.11 -21.10 61.84
CA LYS A 5 35.91 -21.77 61.29
C LYS A 5 34.79 -20.79 60.94
N LYS A 6 34.59 -19.72 61.73
CA LYS A 6 33.58 -18.68 61.45
C LYS A 6 33.94 -17.83 60.23
N LYS A 7 35.24 -17.54 60.02
CA LYS A 7 35.73 -16.79 58.85
C LYS A 7 35.56 -17.59 57.55
N TRP A 8 35.89 -18.88 57.57
CA TRP A 8 35.70 -19.78 56.42
C TRP A 8 34.22 -19.93 56.03
N LYS A 9 33.30 -20.05 57.00
CA LYS A 9 31.86 -20.07 56.72
C LYS A 9 31.36 -18.80 56.02
N LYS A 10 31.86 -17.62 56.41
CA LYS A 10 31.53 -16.34 55.74
C LYS A 10 32.04 -16.30 54.30
N ILE A 11 33.24 -16.80 54.03
CA ILE A 11 33.83 -16.83 52.69
C ILE A 11 33.03 -17.75 51.78
N ILE A 12 32.69 -18.96 52.24
CA ILE A 12 31.88 -19.92 51.48
C ILE A 12 30.50 -19.33 51.15
N TYR A 13 29.85 -18.68 52.12
CA TYR A 13 28.57 -18.01 51.89
C TYR A 13 28.68 -16.88 50.84
N ALA A 14 29.75 -16.07 50.91
CA ALA A 14 29.99 -14.99 49.96
C ALA A 14 30.33 -15.49 48.53
N ILE A 15 30.89 -16.69 48.39
CA ILE A 15 31.12 -17.32 47.08
C ILE A 15 29.80 -17.84 46.52
N ASN A 16 29.01 -18.55 47.34
CA ASN A 16 27.71 -19.09 46.91
C ASN A 16 26.73 -17.99 46.51
N ILE A 17 26.68 -16.87 47.24
CA ILE A 17 25.80 -15.75 46.89
C ILE A 17 26.22 -15.08 45.57
N LYS A 18 27.53 -14.95 45.32
CA LYS A 18 28.04 -14.40 44.05
C LYS A 18 27.75 -15.32 42.87
N LEU A 19 27.87 -16.63 43.07
CA LEU A 19 27.53 -17.63 42.05
C LEU A 19 26.04 -17.55 41.71
N PHE A 20 25.18 -17.49 42.73
CA PHE A 20 23.74 -17.33 42.56
C PHE A 20 23.35 -16.02 41.84
N LEU A 21 24.02 -14.91 42.16
CA LEU A 21 23.85 -13.63 41.48
C LEU A 21 24.26 -13.69 40.00
N LEU A 22 25.31 -14.44 39.67
CA LEU A 22 25.77 -14.62 38.29
C LEU A 22 24.74 -15.39 37.46
N ASP A 23 24.16 -16.45 38.03
CA ASP A 23 23.12 -17.26 37.38
C ASP A 23 21.86 -16.43 37.07
N ILE A 24 21.43 -15.59 38.01
CA ILE A 24 20.31 -14.66 37.79
C ILE A 24 20.62 -13.67 36.68
N CYS A 25 21.82 -13.08 36.66
CA CYS A 25 22.24 -12.16 35.61
C CYS A 25 22.21 -12.82 34.22
N LEU A 26 22.65 -14.07 34.11
CA LEU A 26 22.61 -14.83 32.85
C LEU A 26 21.19 -15.05 32.37
N ILE A 27 20.26 -15.41 33.27
CA ILE A 27 18.84 -15.60 32.93
C ILE A 27 18.22 -14.30 32.42
N ILE A 28 18.49 -13.17 33.09
CA ILE A 28 17.99 -11.85 32.65
C ILE A 28 18.51 -11.50 31.26
N PHE A 29 19.81 -11.75 31.00
CA PHE A 29 20.42 -11.48 29.70
C PHE A 29 19.78 -12.29 28.57
N ILE A 30 19.48 -13.57 28.82
CA ILE A 30 18.78 -14.43 27.85
C ILE A 30 17.36 -13.90 27.57
N ILE A 31 16.63 -13.49 28.61
CA ILE A 31 15.28 -12.91 28.47
C ILE A 31 15.33 -11.63 27.63
N LEU A 32 16.34 -10.76 27.84
CA LEU A 32 16.52 -9.54 27.05
C LEU A 32 16.77 -9.83 25.57
N ILE A 33 17.60 -10.84 25.25
CA ILE A 33 17.85 -11.26 23.86
C ILE A 33 16.55 -11.76 23.20
N LEU A 34 15.80 -12.61 23.91
CA LEU A 34 14.53 -13.15 23.41
C LEU A 34 13.50 -12.03 23.18
N TYR A 35 13.41 -11.06 24.09
CA TYR A 35 12.55 -9.89 23.95
C TYR A 35 12.94 -9.05 22.72
N PHE A 36 14.23 -8.79 22.52
CA PHE A 36 14.71 -8.02 21.37
C PHE A 36 14.44 -8.74 20.03
N SER A 37 14.63 -10.06 19.98
CA SER A 37 14.23 -10.88 18.82
C SER A 37 12.73 -10.82 18.55
N PHE A 38 11.91 -10.94 19.60
CA PHE A 38 10.45 -10.87 19.48
C PHE A 38 9.99 -9.50 18.94
N CYS A 39 10.52 -8.39 19.47
CA CYS A 39 10.24 -7.05 18.99
C CYS A 39 10.67 -6.85 17.52
N ASN A 40 11.84 -7.35 17.11
CA ASN A 40 12.28 -7.27 15.72
C ASN A 40 11.37 -8.05 14.76
N ILE A 41 10.91 -9.24 15.15
CA ILE A 41 9.96 -10.02 14.34
C ILE A 41 8.64 -9.26 14.18
N SER A 42 8.12 -8.65 15.25
CA SER A 42 6.89 -7.84 15.15
C SER A 42 7.05 -6.65 14.18
N ASN A 43 8.20 -5.96 14.16
CA ASN A 43 8.43 -4.84 13.23
C ASN A 43 8.49 -5.28 11.76
N ILE A 44 8.91 -6.52 11.47
CA ILE A 44 8.95 -7.08 10.12
C ILE A 44 7.55 -7.53 9.66
N VAL A 45 6.72 -8.04 10.58
CA VAL A 45 5.39 -8.59 10.28
C VAL A 45 4.30 -7.50 10.20
N ILE A 46 4.53 -6.31 10.78
CA ILE A 46 3.57 -5.18 10.73
C ILE A 46 3.95 -4.14 9.66
N GLN A 47 4.81 -4.46 8.68
CA GLN A 47 4.56 -3.84 7.38
C GLN A 47 3.29 -4.52 6.87
N PRO A 48 2.13 -3.82 6.80
CA PRO A 48 1.06 -4.34 5.98
C PRO A 48 1.68 -4.46 4.59
N THR A 49 1.93 -5.70 4.16
CA THR A 49 1.66 -6.01 2.77
C THR A 49 0.21 -5.60 2.60
N SER A 50 -0.01 -4.39 2.11
CA SER A 50 -1.24 -4.06 1.44
C SER A 50 -1.29 -5.09 0.31
N VAL A 51 -1.92 -6.22 0.58
CA VAL A 51 -2.62 -6.97 -0.44
C VAL A 51 -3.71 -5.99 -0.85
N THR A 52 -3.30 -5.01 -1.66
CA THR A 52 -4.23 -4.13 -2.31
C THR A 52 -4.94 -5.08 -3.24
N ASP A 53 -6.15 -5.48 -2.86
CA ASP A 53 -7.07 -6.12 -3.78
C ASP A 53 -7.19 -5.16 -4.95
N ASN A 54 -6.36 -5.40 -5.95
CA ASN A 54 -6.05 -4.50 -7.02
C ASN A 54 -7.25 -4.55 -7.96
N LYS A 55 -8.19 -3.65 -7.72
CA LYS A 55 -9.51 -3.72 -8.34
C LYS A 55 -9.36 -3.62 -9.85
N GLN A 56 -9.89 -4.59 -10.59
CA GLN A 56 -9.79 -4.54 -12.03
C GLN A 56 -10.59 -3.33 -12.53
N ILE A 57 -10.01 -2.53 -13.42
CA ILE A 57 -10.64 -1.27 -13.84
C ILE A 57 -11.97 -1.51 -14.57
N ASN A 58 -12.15 -2.69 -15.19
CA ASN A 58 -13.39 -3.15 -15.83
C ASN A 58 -14.51 -3.50 -14.84
N GLU A 59 -14.22 -3.74 -13.55
CA GLU A 59 -15.23 -3.94 -12.51
C GLU A 59 -15.82 -2.60 -12.02
N ILE A 60 -15.07 -1.50 -12.24
CA ILE A 60 -15.45 -0.14 -11.84
C ILE A 60 -16.10 0.59 -13.00
N ILE A 61 -15.49 0.52 -14.19
CA ILE A 61 -16.01 1.10 -15.42
C ILE A 61 -17.05 0.14 -15.99
N LYS A 62 -18.28 0.26 -15.50
CA LYS A 62 -19.42 -0.54 -15.96
C LYS A 62 -20.02 0.03 -17.24
N ASN A 63 -19.97 1.35 -17.39
CA ASN A 63 -20.40 2.02 -18.61
C ASN A 63 -19.18 2.48 -19.42
N THR A 64 -18.97 1.81 -20.55
CA THR A 64 -17.87 2.07 -21.49
C THR A 64 -18.32 2.91 -22.69
N ASP A 65 -19.62 3.13 -22.87
CA ASP A 65 -20.16 4.07 -23.84
C ASP A 65 -20.29 5.44 -23.20
N LEU A 66 -19.46 6.39 -23.63
CA LEU A 66 -19.43 7.74 -23.07
C LEU A 66 -20.42 8.68 -23.76
N GLY A 67 -21.14 8.20 -24.78
CA GLY A 67 -22.07 8.97 -25.58
C GLY A 67 -21.36 9.94 -26.52
N GLU A 68 -21.92 11.14 -26.68
CA GLU A 68 -21.48 12.12 -27.65
C GLU A 68 -20.61 13.21 -27.01
N PHE A 69 -19.47 13.52 -27.63
CA PHE A 69 -18.67 14.70 -27.34
C PHE A 69 -18.88 15.77 -28.40
N ILE A 70 -19.27 16.97 -27.96
CA ILE A 70 -19.28 18.15 -28.82
C ILE A 70 -17.89 18.79 -28.77
N THR A 71 -17.24 18.88 -29.91
CA THR A 71 -15.89 19.46 -30.03
C THR A 71 -15.89 20.71 -30.90
N ASN A 72 -15.10 21.70 -30.50
CA ASN A 72 -14.93 22.96 -31.23
C ASN A 72 -14.01 22.76 -32.46
N ASN A 73 -14.52 22.13 -33.53
CA ASN A 73 -13.74 21.77 -34.73
C ASN A 73 -12.58 20.78 -34.51
N LEU A 74 -12.56 20.04 -33.40
CA LEU A 74 -11.54 19.01 -33.17
C LEU A 74 -12.06 17.62 -33.55
N SER A 75 -11.22 16.82 -34.20
CA SER A 75 -11.57 15.45 -34.61
C SER A 75 -11.65 14.46 -33.43
N LYS A 76 -11.18 14.86 -32.24
CA LYS A 76 -11.21 14.03 -31.03
C LYS A 76 -11.44 14.89 -29.78
N PRO A 77 -12.08 14.35 -28.74
CA PRO A 77 -12.21 15.03 -27.46
C PRO A 77 -10.86 15.15 -26.76
N ALA A 78 -10.73 16.11 -25.85
CA ALA A 78 -9.58 16.21 -24.97
C ALA A 78 -9.60 15.12 -23.88
N GLU A 79 -8.42 14.73 -23.39
CA GLU A 79 -8.30 13.73 -22.32
C GLU A 79 -9.15 14.06 -21.10
N GLN A 80 -9.15 15.32 -20.66
CA GLN A 80 -9.92 15.73 -19.48
C GLN A 80 -11.43 15.57 -19.70
N GLN A 81 -11.93 15.86 -20.90
CA GLN A 81 -13.35 15.68 -21.22
C GLN A 81 -13.75 14.19 -21.10
N ILE A 82 -12.88 13.28 -21.54
CA ILE A 82 -13.08 11.84 -21.37
C ILE A 82 -13.08 11.45 -19.89
N LYS A 83 -12.12 11.96 -19.10
CA LYS A 83 -12.06 11.69 -17.65
C LYS A 83 -13.30 12.17 -16.92
N ASP A 84 -13.77 13.39 -17.22
CA ASP A 84 -14.96 13.96 -16.58
C ASP A 84 -16.20 13.12 -16.91
N LYS A 85 -16.37 12.72 -18.18
CA LYS A 85 -17.50 11.87 -18.59
C LYS A 85 -17.45 10.48 -17.95
N LEU A 86 -16.26 9.92 -17.82
CA LEU A 86 -16.04 8.66 -17.10
C LEU A 86 -16.45 8.75 -15.63
N LYS A 87 -16.13 9.86 -14.96
CA LYS A 87 -16.52 10.10 -13.56
C LYS A 87 -18.03 10.25 -13.42
N GLU A 88 -18.67 10.95 -14.35
CA GLU A 88 -20.13 11.13 -14.39
C GLU A 88 -20.84 9.77 -14.50
N LEU A 89 -20.42 8.92 -15.43
CA LEU A 89 -21.06 7.64 -15.71
C LEU A 89 -20.65 6.52 -14.75
N ASN A 90 -19.47 6.63 -14.14
CA ASN A 90 -18.93 5.65 -13.20
C ASN A 90 -18.48 6.38 -11.91
N PRO A 91 -19.40 6.79 -11.02
CA PRO A 91 -19.10 7.65 -9.87
C PRO A 91 -18.05 7.08 -8.90
N GLN A 92 -17.87 5.77 -8.87
CA GLN A 92 -16.87 5.07 -8.04
C GLN A 92 -15.46 5.11 -8.61
N LEU A 93 -15.28 5.54 -9.86
CA LEU A 93 -13.98 5.67 -10.50
C LEU A 93 -13.22 6.86 -9.92
N ASP A 94 -11.97 6.64 -9.50
CA ASP A 94 -11.06 7.73 -9.18
C ASP A 94 -10.26 8.12 -10.43
N ILE A 95 -10.65 9.24 -11.04
CA ILE A 95 -10.02 9.73 -12.28
C ILE A 95 -8.60 10.27 -12.07
N THR A 96 -8.19 10.50 -10.82
CA THR A 96 -6.80 10.88 -10.51
C THR A 96 -5.85 9.69 -10.60
N LYS A 97 -6.41 8.46 -10.63
CA LYS A 97 -5.68 7.19 -10.68
C LYS A 97 -5.66 6.52 -12.06
N ILE A 98 -6.15 7.22 -13.09
CA ILE A 98 -6.22 6.72 -14.46
C ILE A 98 -5.53 7.65 -15.45
N ASN A 99 -5.06 7.05 -16.54
CA ASN A 99 -4.61 7.75 -17.74
C ASN A 99 -5.54 7.42 -18.90
N VAL A 100 -5.72 8.38 -19.80
CA VAL A 100 -6.41 8.16 -21.07
C VAL A 100 -5.37 8.19 -22.18
N THR A 101 -5.24 7.09 -22.89
CA THR A 101 -4.26 6.92 -23.97
C THR A 101 -4.96 6.51 -25.26
N HIS A 102 -4.25 6.56 -26.40
CA HIS A 102 -4.78 6.11 -27.69
C HIS A 102 -6.13 6.75 -28.06
N ILE A 103 -6.29 8.05 -27.78
CA ILE A 103 -7.51 8.80 -28.08
C ILE A 103 -7.67 8.94 -29.60
N THR A 104 -8.71 8.29 -30.12
CA THR A 104 -9.17 8.39 -31.51
C THR A 104 -10.47 9.21 -31.59
N ASN A 105 -11.07 9.30 -32.78
CA ASN A 105 -12.33 10.00 -33.00
C ASN A 105 -13.56 9.23 -32.48
N ASN A 106 -13.43 7.98 -32.07
CA ASN A 106 -14.56 7.18 -31.57
C ASN A 106 -14.24 6.29 -30.37
N SER A 107 -12.99 6.25 -29.90
CA SER A 107 -12.58 5.41 -28.79
C SER A 107 -11.31 5.89 -28.11
N ALA A 108 -11.12 5.47 -26.87
CA ALA A 108 -9.90 5.69 -26.11
C ALA A 108 -9.59 4.49 -25.19
N THR A 109 -8.33 4.34 -24.80
CA THR A 109 -7.88 3.31 -23.87
C THR A 109 -7.63 3.91 -22.50
N ILE A 110 -8.33 3.39 -21.49
CA ILE A 110 -8.19 3.75 -20.09
C ILE A 110 -7.22 2.77 -19.42
N THR A 111 -6.16 3.30 -18.84
CA THR A 111 -5.15 2.53 -18.11
C THR A 111 -5.00 3.08 -16.70
N SER A 112 -4.50 2.25 -15.78
CA SER A 112 -4.09 2.75 -14.46
C SER A 112 -2.82 3.59 -14.55
N ASN A 113 -2.66 4.56 -13.66
CA ASN A 113 -1.37 5.19 -13.39
C ASN A 113 -0.66 4.61 -12.15
N ASP A 114 -1.37 3.78 -11.39
CA ASP A 114 -0.90 3.09 -10.18
C ASP A 114 -1.46 1.66 -10.19
N GLU A 115 -0.63 0.69 -10.60
CA GLU A 115 -1.05 -0.72 -10.74
C GLU A 115 -1.44 -1.37 -9.40
N ASN A 116 -1.09 -0.74 -8.27
CA ASN A 116 -1.55 -1.18 -6.96
C ASN A 116 -3.03 -0.86 -6.74
N ILE A 117 -3.56 0.18 -7.39
CA ILE A 117 -4.96 0.62 -7.23
C ILE A 117 -5.85 -0.06 -8.26
N TYR A 118 -5.50 0.05 -9.53
CA TYR A 118 -6.26 -0.53 -10.63
C TYR A 118 -5.40 -1.42 -11.53
N THR A 119 -5.97 -2.53 -12.00
CA THR A 119 -5.33 -3.42 -12.98
C THR A 119 -6.11 -3.53 -14.27
N LYS A 120 -5.40 -3.97 -15.33
CA LYS A 120 -5.89 -4.11 -16.71
C LYS A 120 -6.26 -2.77 -17.34
N ASN A 121 -6.61 -2.84 -18.62
CA ASN A 121 -7.03 -1.70 -19.43
C ASN A 121 -8.47 -1.89 -19.87
N VAL A 122 -9.18 -0.78 -20.11
CA VAL A 122 -10.54 -0.77 -20.65
C VAL A 122 -10.57 0.13 -21.89
N ILE A 123 -11.23 -0.34 -22.94
CA ILE A 123 -11.51 0.47 -24.12
C ILE A 123 -12.90 1.07 -23.94
N VAL A 124 -13.00 2.38 -24.14
CA VAL A 124 -14.25 3.14 -24.09
C VAL A 124 -14.57 3.65 -25.49
N ASN A 125 -15.86 3.75 -25.79
CA ASN A 125 -16.36 4.20 -27.10
C ASN A 125 -17.18 5.48 -26.93
N TYR A 126 -17.23 6.28 -27.98
CA TYR A 126 -18.00 7.52 -28.05
C TYR A 126 -18.20 7.99 -29.48
N THR A 127 -19.07 8.96 -29.68
CA THR A 127 -19.20 9.71 -30.93
C THR A 127 -18.67 11.14 -30.76
N VAL A 128 -18.25 11.76 -31.86
CA VAL A 128 -17.79 13.14 -31.89
C VAL A 128 -18.63 13.93 -32.87
N SER A 129 -19.24 15.00 -32.38
CA SER A 129 -19.95 15.98 -33.20
C SER A 129 -19.19 17.30 -33.18
N ILE A 130 -18.97 17.82 -34.38
CA ILE A 130 -18.25 19.07 -34.57
C ILE A 130 -19.26 20.21 -34.47
N SER A 131 -19.19 21.01 -33.41
CA SER A 131 -19.92 22.28 -33.38
C SER A 131 -19.16 23.28 -34.24
N SER A 132 -19.75 23.67 -35.36
CA SER A 132 -19.28 24.82 -36.13
C SER A 132 -19.44 26.05 -35.25
N ILE A 133 -18.33 26.64 -34.82
CA ILE A 133 -18.36 28.01 -34.30
C ILE A 133 -18.79 28.86 -35.49
N ASN A 134 -20.00 29.41 -35.45
CA ASN A 134 -20.40 30.46 -36.38
C ASN A 134 -19.58 31.70 -36.02
N TRP A 135 -18.64 32.06 -36.88
CA TRP A 135 -17.90 33.33 -36.81
C TRP A 135 -18.75 34.44 -37.43
#